data_AF-A0A6J6S487-F1
#
_entry.id   AF-A0A6J6S487-F1
#
_cell.length_a   1.000
_cell.length_b   1.000
_cell.length_c   1.000
_cell.angle_alpha   90.00
_cell.angle_beta   90.00
_cell.angle_gamma   90.00
#
_symmetry.space_group_name_H-M   'P 1'
#
loop_
_entity.id
_entity.type
_entity.pdbx_description
1 polymer ?
#
loop_
_entity_poly.entity_id
_entity_poly.type
_entity_poly.pdbx_seq_one_letter_code
_entity_poly.pdbx_strand_id
1 'polypeptide(L)'
;MPGWQVISWVVVLALPICIPGSLFIWSQTHTQHTITVHGLVGITMIGVSSMYLGFFAWYRGLKDAGTAHGSQVQQLQGIMTLGWAALLLGEKVTLPMIVISLGVILCVLWALMSRQRTLEMS
;
A
#
# COMPACT_ATOMS: atom_id res chain seq x y z
N MET A 1 -18.18 -3.36 11.93
CA MET A 1 -18.34 -1.94 11.57
C MET A 1 -18.39 -1.82 10.05
N PRO A 2 -19.25 -0.96 9.48
CA PRO A 2 -19.19 -0.60 8.06
C PRO A 2 -17.80 -0.08 7.67
N GLY A 3 -17.32 -0.43 6.46
CA GLY A 3 -15.96 -0.09 6.02
C GLY A 3 -15.65 1.41 6.04
N TRP A 4 -16.64 2.26 5.80
CA TRP A 4 -16.50 3.72 5.86
C TRP A 4 -16.22 4.23 7.29
N GLN A 5 -16.77 3.60 8.32
CA GLN A 5 -16.49 3.95 9.72
C GLN A 5 -15.07 3.53 10.10
N VAL A 6 -14.63 2.34 9.64
CA VAL A 6 -13.29 1.83 9.91
C VAL A 6 -12.24 2.79 9.38
N ILE A 7 -12.29 3.17 8.10
CA ILE A 7 -11.30 4.09 7.53
C ILE A 7 -11.37 5.50 8.14
N SER A 8 -12.58 6.00 8.46
CA SER A 8 -12.72 7.32 9.07
C SER A 8 -12.02 7.38 10.43
N TRP A 9 -12.18 6.34 11.26
CA TRP A 9 -11.45 6.22 12.51
C TRP A 9 -9.96 6.02 12.31
N VAL A 10 -9.53 5.23 11.32
CA VAL A 10 -8.11 5.07 10.99
C VAL A 10 -7.46 6.40 10.63
N VAL A 11 -8.11 7.25 9.83
CA VAL A 11 -7.60 8.58 9.48
C VAL A 11 -7.48 9.46 10.72
N VAL A 12 -8.53 9.53 11.55
CA VAL A 12 -8.52 10.33 12.79
C VAL A 12 -7.41 9.88 13.73
N LEU A 13 -7.20 8.57 13.88
CA LEU A 13 -6.15 8.01 14.73
C LEU A 13 -4.74 8.16 14.12
N ALA A 14 -4.62 8.29 12.81
CA ALA A 14 -3.34 8.53 12.13
C ALA A 14 -2.87 9.99 12.24
N LEU A 15 -3.79 10.97 12.27
CA LEU A 15 -3.48 12.40 12.39
C LEU A 15 -2.49 12.76 13.53
N PRO A 16 -2.63 12.27 14.78
CA PRO A 16 -1.69 12.60 15.85
C PRO A 16 -0.26 12.12 15.61
N ILE A 17 -0.04 11.20 14.66
CA ILE A 17 1.31 10.74 14.26
C ILE A 17 1.76 11.46 12.99
N CYS A 18 0.87 11.55 11.99
CA CYS A 18 1.18 12.15 10.70
C CYS A 18 1.47 13.66 10.81
N ILE A 19 0.69 14.42 11.59
CA ILE A 19 0.89 15.88 11.71
C ILE A 19 2.25 16.21 12.33
N PRO A 20 2.65 15.66 13.50
CA PRO A 20 3.97 15.92 14.05
C PRO A 20 5.09 15.43 13.13
N GLY A 21 4.94 14.26 12.49
CA GLY A 21 5.92 13.75 11.53
C GLY A 21 6.12 14.68 10.33
N SER A 22 5.02 15.19 9.75
CA SER A 22 5.07 16.16 8.66
C SER A 22 5.71 17.48 9.10
N LEU A 23 5.39 17.99 10.29
CA LEU A 23 5.99 19.21 10.84
C LEU A 23 7.49 19.05 11.12
N PHE A 24 7.89 17.89 11.64
CA PHE A 24 9.30 17.58 11.89
C PHE A 24 10.10 17.55 10.59
N ILE A 25 9.62 16.83 9.57
CA ILE A 25 10.26 16.77 8.26
C ILE A 25 10.30 18.18 7.62
N TRP A 26 9.20 18.92 7.71
CA TRP A 26 9.14 20.29 7.20
C TRP A 26 10.15 21.21 7.88
N SER A 27 10.31 21.12 9.21
CA SER A 27 11.29 21.94 9.94
C SER A 27 12.72 21.78 9.41
N GLN A 28 13.06 20.60 8.89
CA GLN A 28 14.38 20.30 8.31
C GLN A 28 14.51 20.66 6.83
N THR A 29 13.40 20.71 6.09
CA THR A 29 13.42 20.78 4.60
C THR A 29 12.83 22.08 4.04
N HIS A 30 12.19 22.91 4.87
CA HIS A 30 11.49 24.12 4.45
C HIS A 30 12.35 25.13 3.68
N THR A 31 13.67 25.14 3.90
CA THR A 31 14.61 26.02 3.19
C THR A 31 14.89 25.59 1.76
N GLN A 32 14.71 24.31 1.43
CA GLN A 32 14.99 23.74 0.11
C GLN A 32 13.72 23.50 -0.72
N HIS A 33 12.56 23.38 -0.07
CA HIS A 33 11.30 23.06 -0.73
C HIS A 33 10.18 24.00 -0.29
N THR A 34 9.58 24.68 -1.26
CA THR A 34 8.40 25.53 -1.06
C THR A 34 7.12 24.74 -1.23
N ILE A 35 6.15 24.98 -0.35
CA ILE A 35 4.80 24.39 -0.47
C ILE A 35 4.09 25.09 -1.63
N THR A 36 3.81 24.33 -2.70
CA THR A 36 3.07 24.84 -3.86
C THR A 36 1.59 24.47 -3.78
N VAL A 37 0.73 25.30 -4.38
CA VAL A 37 -0.70 25.00 -4.52
C VAL A 37 -0.91 23.70 -5.28
N HIS A 38 -0.12 23.44 -6.32
CA HIS A 38 -0.19 22.18 -7.08
C HIS A 38 0.13 20.96 -6.22
N GLY A 39 1.14 21.04 -5.34
CA GLY A 39 1.47 19.97 -4.40
C GLY A 39 0.33 19.69 -3.41
N LEU A 40 -0.29 20.74 -2.87
CA LEU A 40 -1.45 20.62 -1.99
C LEU A 40 -2.66 20.01 -2.69
N VAL A 41 -2.96 20.45 -3.92
CA VAL A 41 -4.05 19.87 -4.71
C VAL A 41 -3.78 18.40 -5.01
N GLY A 42 -2.56 18.05 -5.42
CA GLY A 42 -2.16 16.68 -5.72
C GLY A 42 -2.30 15.75 -4.51
N ILE A 43 -1.81 16.16 -3.33
CA ILE A 43 -1.89 15.33 -2.13
C ILE A 43 -3.34 15.17 -1.65
N THR A 44 -4.16 16.23 -1.73
CA THR A 44 -5.58 16.15 -1.38
C THR A 44 -6.33 15.24 -2.34
N MET A 45 -6.11 15.37 -3.65
CA MET A 45 -6.77 14.53 -4.65
C MET A 45 -6.44 13.06 -4.46
N ILE A 46 -5.16 12.70 -4.31
CA ILE A 46 -4.73 11.31 -4.10
C ILE A 46 -5.21 10.79 -2.74
N GLY A 47 -5.12 11.60 -1.68
CA GLY A 47 -5.56 11.23 -0.34
C GLY A 47 -7.05 10.93 -0.27
N VAL A 48 -7.89 11.76 -0.89
CA VAL A 48 -9.35 11.58 -0.90
C VAL A 48 -9.75 10.42 -1.82
N SER A 49 -9.28 10.41 -3.06
CA SER A 49 -9.72 9.43 -4.06
C SER A 49 -9.19 8.01 -3.78
N SER A 50 -7.87 7.87 -3.59
CA SER A 50 -7.21 6.59 -3.45
C SER A 50 -7.29 6.06 -2.02
N MET A 51 -6.94 6.91 -1.04
CA MET A 51 -6.75 6.47 0.33
C MET A 51 -8.04 6.46 1.16
N TYR A 52 -8.92 7.46 1.00
CA TYR A 52 -10.17 7.49 1.76
C TYR A 52 -11.28 6.71 1.05
N LEU A 53 -11.64 7.09 -0.18
CA LEU A 53 -12.74 6.47 -0.92
C LEU A 53 -12.41 5.05 -1.37
N GLY A 54 -11.20 4.80 -1.88
CA GLY A 54 -10.75 3.46 -2.27
C GLY A 54 -10.85 2.45 -1.13
N PHE A 55 -10.60 2.88 0.10
CA PHE A 55 -10.68 2.01 1.28
C PHE A 55 -12.11 1.62 1.67
N PHE A 56 -13.14 2.34 1.21
CA PHE A 56 -14.54 1.92 1.45
C PHE A 56 -14.82 0.60 0.74
N ALA A 57 -14.43 0.52 -0.54
CA ALA A 57 -14.54 -0.69 -1.34
C ALA A 57 -13.59 -1.78 -0.83
N TRP A 58 -12.35 -1.42 -0.49
CA TRP A 58 -11.36 -2.36 0.02
C TRP A 58 -11.80 -3.03 1.32
N TYR A 59 -12.22 -2.27 2.34
CA TYR A 59 -12.67 -2.86 3.61
C TYR A 59 -13.92 -3.72 3.45
N ARG A 60 -14.81 -3.36 2.51
CA ARG A 60 -15.94 -4.21 2.15
C ARG A 60 -15.48 -5.51 1.51
N GLY A 61 -14.57 -5.45 0.54
CA GLY A 61 -13.95 -6.63 -0.09
C GLY A 61 -13.21 -7.51 0.92
N LEU A 62 -12.49 -6.94 1.88
CA LEU A 62 -11.83 -7.68 2.96
C LEU A 62 -12.82 -8.39 3.88
N LYS A 63 -13.96 -7.78 4.15
CA LYS A 63 -15.03 -8.41 4.95
C LYS A 63 -15.65 -9.59 4.20
N ASP A 64 -15.80 -9.48 2.88
CA ASP A 64 -16.46 -10.50 2.06
C ASP A 64 -15.50 -11.65 1.63
N ALA A 65 -14.23 -11.35 1.31
CA ALA A 65 -13.22 -12.32 0.84
C ALA A 65 -12.20 -12.75 1.92
N GLY A 66 -12.15 -12.05 3.05
CA GLY A 66 -11.21 -12.30 4.15
C GLY A 66 -9.88 -11.57 4.03
N THR A 67 -9.26 -11.30 5.18
CA THR A 67 -7.98 -10.56 5.29
C THR A 67 -6.80 -11.28 4.65
N ALA A 68 -6.78 -12.62 4.70
CA ALA A 68 -5.74 -13.43 4.06
C ALA A 68 -5.75 -13.30 2.53
N HIS A 69 -6.93 -13.17 1.93
CA HIS A 69 -7.03 -12.97 0.48
C HIS A 69 -6.59 -11.55 0.09
N GLY A 70 -6.93 -10.55 0.92
CA GLY A 70 -6.47 -9.18 0.73
C GLY A 70 -4.95 -9.04 0.67
N SER A 71 -4.20 -9.76 1.52
CA SER A 71 -2.74 -9.72 1.49
C SER A 71 -2.14 -10.37 0.23
N GLN A 72 -2.77 -11.43 -0.29
CA GLN A 72 -2.38 -12.05 -1.55
C GLN A 72 -2.58 -11.10 -2.73
N VAL A 73 -3.73 -10.40 -2.77
CA VAL A 73 -4.02 -9.39 -3.80
C VAL A 73 -3.01 -8.24 -3.75
N GLN A 74 -2.62 -7.79 -2.56
CA GLN A 74 -1.60 -6.74 -2.43
C GLN A 74 -0.21 -7.18 -2.92
N GLN A 75 0.16 -8.45 -2.75
CA GLN A 75 1.41 -8.96 -3.29
C GLN A 75 1.39 -9.02 -4.82
N LEU A 76 0.26 -9.47 -5.39
CA LEU A 76 0.07 -9.46 -6.84
C LEU A 76 0.09 -8.04 -7.41
N GLN A 77 -0.49 -7.07 -6.69
CA GLN A 77 -0.51 -5.66 -7.09
C GLN A 77 0.90 -5.11 -7.32
N GLY A 78 1.86 -5.43 -6.45
CA GLY A 78 3.26 -5.00 -6.61
C GLY A 78 3.90 -5.54 -7.90
N ILE A 79 3.72 -6.84 -8.18
CA ILE A 79 4.26 -7.49 -9.38
C ILE A 79 3.61 -6.92 -10.65
N MET A 80 2.28 -6.75 -10.63
CA MET A 80 1.55 -6.15 -11.75
C MET A 80 1.97 -4.71 -11.98
N THR A 81 2.18 -3.91 -10.93
CA THR A 81 2.66 -2.53 -11.06
C THR A 81 4.03 -2.47 -11.73
N LEU A 82 4.97 -3.34 -11.36
CA LEU A 82 6.27 -3.43 -12.03
C LEU A 82 6.12 -3.85 -13.50
N GLY A 83 5.26 -4.82 -13.78
CA GLY A 83 4.95 -5.24 -15.15
C GLY A 83 4.39 -4.08 -15.99
N TRP A 84 3.43 -3.34 -15.45
CA TRP A 84 2.87 -2.16 -16.11
C TRP A 84 3.89 -1.04 -16.29
N ALA A 85 4.77 -0.80 -15.32
CA ALA A 85 5.85 0.17 -15.47
C ALA A 85 6.81 -0.21 -16.61
N ALA A 86 7.20 -1.48 -16.70
CA ALA A 86 8.03 -1.97 -17.80
C ALA A 86 7.32 -1.83 -19.17
N LEU A 87 6.03 -2.16 -19.24
CA LEU A 87 5.25 -2.13 -20.48
C LEU A 87 4.92 -0.71 -20.95
N LEU A 88 4.49 0.17 -20.03
CA LEU A 88 3.97 1.51 -20.37
C LEU A 88 5.04 2.60 -20.34
N LEU A 89 6.00 2.50 -19.41
CA LEU A 89 7.07 3.50 -19.25
C LEU A 89 8.39 3.04 -19.86
N GLY A 90 8.48 1.77 -20.33
CA GLY A 90 9.71 1.22 -20.90
C GLY A 90 10.84 1.12 -19.88
N GLU A 91 10.52 1.05 -18.58
CA GLU A 91 11.55 0.95 -17.55
C GLU A 91 12.40 -0.30 -17.74
N LYS A 92 13.72 -0.14 -17.63
CA LYS A 92 14.65 -1.25 -17.73
C LYS A 92 14.50 -2.14 -16.50
N VAL A 93 13.86 -3.28 -16.69
CA VAL A 93 13.82 -4.35 -15.70
C VAL A 93 15.23 -4.94 -15.59
N THR A 94 15.95 -4.51 -14.56
CA THR A 94 17.33 -4.95 -14.32
C THR A 94 17.36 -6.35 -13.71
N LEU A 95 18.46 -7.07 -13.93
CA LEU A 95 18.65 -8.41 -13.37
C LEU A 95 18.45 -8.46 -11.84
N PRO A 96 18.92 -7.49 -11.03
CA PRO A 96 18.65 -7.45 -9.59
C PRO A 96 17.15 -7.38 -9.26
N MET A 97 16.36 -6.61 -10.01
CA MET A 97 14.90 -6.52 -9.79
C MET A 97 14.22 -7.86 -9.99
N ILE A 98 14.64 -8.62 -11.01
CA ILE A 98 14.13 -9.97 -11.29
C ILE A 98 14.50 -10.92 -10.16
N VAL A 99 15.77 -10.93 -9.74
CA VAL A 99 16.27 -11.82 -8.67
C VAL A 99 15.54 -11.54 -7.34
N ILE A 100 15.39 -10.27 -6.97
CA ILE A 100 14.67 -9.88 -5.75
C ILE A 100 13.19 -10.24 -5.85
N SER A 101 12.54 -9.98 -6.99
CA SER A 101 11.13 -10.33 -7.20
C SER A 101 10.89 -11.83 -7.07
N LEU A 102 11.78 -12.65 -7.66
CA LEU A 102 11.74 -14.11 -7.49
C LEU A 102 11.96 -14.51 -6.02
N GLY A 103 12.90 -13.87 -5.32
CA GLY A 103 13.11 -14.09 -3.88
C GLY A 103 11.87 -13.80 -3.04
N VAL A 104 11.17 -12.69 -3.31
CA VAL A 104 9.90 -12.35 -2.64
C VAL A 104 8.83 -13.41 -2.93
N ILE A 105 8.68 -13.83 -4.19
CA ILE A 105 7.73 -14.90 -4.57
C ILE A 105 8.04 -16.19 -3.81
N LEU A 106 9.31 -16.60 -3.73
CA LEU A 106 9.72 -17.80 -2.98
C LEU A 106 9.41 -17.69 -1.49
N CYS A 107 9.70 -16.55 -0.85
CA CYS A 107 9.34 -16.30 0.55
C CYS A 107 7.82 -16.36 0.79
N VAL A 108 7.04 -15.80 -0.13
CA VAL A 108 5.57 -15.84 -0.07
C VAL A 108 5.07 -17.27 -0.20
N LEU A 109 5.54 -18.01 -1.20
CA LEU A 109 5.16 -19.40 -1.41
C LEU A 109 5.50 -20.23 -0.18
N TRP A 110 6.69 -20.03 0.39
CA TRP A 110 7.09 -20.67 1.65
C TRP A 110 6.12 -20.36 2.79
N ALA A 111 5.75 -19.09 2.99
CA ALA A 111 4.81 -18.67 4.03
C ALA A 111 3.39 -19.23 3.82
N LEU A 112 2.96 -19.39 2.58
CA LEU A 112 1.67 -20.01 2.25
C LEU A 112 1.70 -21.53 2.51
N MET A 113 2.78 -22.21 2.11
CA MET A 113 2.96 -23.65 2.32
C MET A 113 3.10 -24.00 3.81
N SER A 114 3.80 -23.18 4.60
CA SER A 114 3.94 -23.40 6.04
C SER A 114 2.60 -23.33 6.76
N ARG A 115 1.72 -22.41 6.33
CA ARG A 115 0.38 -22.24 6.87
C ARG A 115 -0.56 -23.40 6.54
N GLN A 116 -0.44 -24.01 5.37
CA GLN A 116 -1.21 -25.22 5.01
C GLN A 116 -0.81 -26.41 5.88
N ARG A 117 0.50 -26.59 6.11
CA ARG A 117 1.03 -27.68 6.93
C ARG A 117 0.56 -27.64 8.39
N THR A 118 0.27 -26.46 8.92
CA THR A 118 -0.24 -26.31 10.30
C THR A 118 -1.71 -26.71 10.44
N LEU A 119 -2.50 -26.61 9.36
CA LEU A 119 -3.92 -26.97 9.35
C LEU A 119 -4.16 -28.47 9.16
N GLU A 120 -3.21 -29.20 8.54
CA GLU A 120 -3.28 -30.67 8.40
C GLU A 120 -2.91 -31.43 9.68
N MET A 121 -2.33 -30.74 10.68
CA MET A 121 -1.88 -31.32 11.95
C MET A 121 -2.85 -31.10 13.13
N SER A 122 -3.97 -30.40 12.92
CA SER A 122 -5.02 -30.10 13.92
C SER A 122 -6.31 -30.82 13.60
#